data_AF-A0AAN9GJ30-F1
#
_entry.id   AF-A0AAN9GJ30-F1
#
_cell.length_a   1.000
_cell.length_b   1.000
_cell.length_c   1.000
_cell.angle_alpha   90.00
_cell.angle_beta   90.00
_cell.angle_gamma   90.00
#
_symmetry.space_group_name_H-M   'P 1'
#
loop_
_entity.id
_entity.type
_entity.pdbx_description
1 polymer ?
#
loop_
_entity_poly.entity_id
_entity_poly.type
_entity_poly.pdbx_seq_one_letter_code
_entity_poly.pdbx_strand_id
1 'polypeptide(L)'
;MIRVTFKRLLAIVLVICVGGLALSVWNTALFTGNNYINGLMGENKVLCVEVFPSWTTSDPKDTVFTRRVYLYSAFVALHRAPSTGSYVDIVAFQEGNQLLGLKCCAKIPGQAPSLGGEAAIDFPAMSLKDDPASKDLSVFGLVFRCQFPLTATQLGAGHVTLSTTSCPEDDRVYLPVGLPVKKPGELALCGKVAYGHELDPRRLVEWFEMQRLLGVDKILIYDLNNTETVRKIFSHYRETGLLDPLPYKLPGRNWGRVLAPLNIRSHDESLPIWDCRLRLAGYDYVMGIDMDEVILPRIATRLKPFFNEQFQKHGQTASLFFDVQFFVEEWGPVNSTAPLIFLQYLNSTSPRRECFKYVYIPSRTHQLQTHTVYSYPGHSGMIFLDTNLATIFHYRKCPQGWKSCNPPRITDNNMLRFHDEFVPRALAALKSVGL
;
A
#
# COMPACT_ATOMS: atom_id res chain seq x y z
N MET A 1 56.88 0.56 33.73
CA MET A 1 56.54 1.06 32.39
C MET A 1 55.24 0.42 31.93
N ILE A 2 54.20 1.26 31.82
CA ILE A 2 53.08 1.21 30.86
C ILE A 2 52.26 -0.10 30.77
N ARG A 3 51.09 -0.10 31.45
CA ARG A 3 49.87 -0.77 30.96
C ARG A 3 48.93 0.33 30.44
N VAL A 4 48.62 0.31 29.15
CA VAL A 4 47.61 1.15 28.51
C VAL A 4 46.25 0.45 28.64
N THR A 5 45.28 1.12 29.23
CA THR A 5 43.87 0.72 29.24
C THR A 5 43.07 1.78 28.48
N PHE A 6 42.47 1.41 27.35
CA PHE A 6 41.55 2.25 26.59
C PHE A 6 40.18 2.28 27.31
N LYS A 7 39.76 3.46 27.79
CA LYS A 7 38.37 3.75 28.20
C LYS A 7 37.61 4.26 26.98
N ARG A 8 36.51 3.59 26.61
CA ARG A 8 35.50 4.13 25.68
C ARG A 8 34.59 5.10 26.46
N LEU A 9 34.49 6.34 25.98
CA LEU A 9 33.47 7.31 26.39
C LEU A 9 32.10 6.87 25.84
N LEU A 10 31.11 6.80 26.72
CA LEU A 10 29.69 6.82 26.38
C LEU A 10 29.23 8.28 26.48
N ALA A 11 28.88 8.91 25.36
CA ALA A 11 28.27 10.23 25.36
C ALA A 11 26.76 10.07 25.61
N ILE A 12 26.31 10.45 26.79
CA ILE A 12 24.89 10.62 27.14
C ILE A 12 24.51 12.04 26.75
N VAL A 13 23.59 12.19 25.79
CA VAL A 13 22.96 13.47 25.49
C VAL A 13 21.81 13.65 26.47
N LEU A 14 22.00 14.55 27.44
CA LEU A 14 21.02 14.98 28.42
C LEU A 14 20.17 16.10 27.79
N VAL A 15 18.86 15.89 27.64
CA VAL A 15 17.92 16.97 27.30
C VAL A 15 17.39 17.55 28.60
N ILE A 16 17.65 18.84 28.81
CA ILE A 16 17.22 19.63 29.97
C ILE A 16 15.78 20.11 29.71
N CYS A 17 14.84 19.74 30.59
CA CYS A 17 13.56 20.45 30.75
C CYS A 17 13.64 21.34 31.99
N VAL A 18 13.34 22.63 31.82
CA VAL A 18 13.37 23.67 32.87
C VAL A 18 11.96 23.91 33.41
N GLY A 19 11.85 24.00 34.75
CA GLY A 19 10.76 24.63 35.52
C GLY A 19 9.65 23.67 35.97
N GLY A 20 9.17 23.62 37.22
CA GLY A 20 9.40 24.41 38.43
C GLY A 20 8.60 23.78 39.59
N LEU A 21 9.04 24.02 40.83
CA LEU A 21 8.53 23.43 42.08
C LEU A 21 7.06 23.74 42.40
N ALA A 22 6.33 22.77 43.00
CA ALA A 22 5.53 23.00 44.20
C ALA A 22 5.20 21.69 44.96
N LEU A 23 5.15 21.83 46.29
CA LEU A 23 5.13 20.84 47.37
C LEU A 23 3.91 19.90 47.48
N SER A 24 4.18 18.78 48.14
CA SER A 24 3.27 17.73 48.63
C SER A 24 2.27 18.18 49.70
N VAL A 25 1.06 17.60 49.69
CA VAL A 25 0.34 17.17 50.91
C VAL A 25 -0.49 15.93 50.58
N TRP A 26 -0.30 14.86 51.36
CA TRP A 26 -1.14 13.66 51.38
C TRP A 26 -2.41 13.91 52.19
N ASN A 27 -3.56 13.45 51.71
CA ASN A 27 -4.66 13.10 52.61
C ASN A 27 -5.49 11.95 52.03
N THR A 28 -5.62 10.91 52.85
CA THR A 28 -6.43 9.71 52.67
C THR A 28 -7.91 9.99 52.90
N ALA A 29 -8.80 9.50 52.03
CA ALA A 29 -10.20 9.24 52.38
C ALA A 29 -10.77 8.08 51.55
N LEU A 30 -11.57 7.28 52.25
CA LEU A 30 -12.09 5.96 51.90
C LEU A 30 -13.21 5.97 50.84
N PHE A 31 -13.32 4.82 50.16
CA PHE A 31 -14.39 4.41 49.25
C PHE A 31 -15.81 4.60 49.82
N THR A 32 -16.74 5.07 48.98
CA THR A 32 -18.12 4.53 48.85
C THR A 32 -18.80 5.10 47.59
N GLY A 33 -19.51 4.24 46.84
CA GLY A 33 -20.71 4.64 46.09
C GLY A 33 -20.56 5.05 44.62
N ASN A 34 -21.10 4.20 43.74
CA ASN A 34 -21.50 4.44 42.35
C ASN A 34 -21.67 5.90 41.92
N ASN A 35 -20.98 6.29 40.84
CA ASN A 35 -21.51 7.17 39.80
C ASN A 35 -20.73 6.93 38.50
N TYR A 36 -21.39 6.30 37.53
CA TYR A 36 -21.07 6.45 36.12
C TYR A 36 -21.42 7.89 35.71
N ILE A 37 -20.61 8.44 34.79
CA ILE A 37 -20.77 9.72 34.07
C ILE A 37 -20.03 10.92 34.69
N ASN A 38 -19.11 11.46 33.87
CA ASN A 38 -18.35 12.72 33.96
C ASN A 38 -17.04 12.75 34.77
N GLY A 39 -15.94 12.54 34.04
CA GLY A 39 -14.54 12.80 34.41
C GLY A 39 -13.66 11.93 33.49
N LEU A 40 -12.78 12.42 32.61
CA LEU A 40 -11.86 13.54 32.70
C LEU A 40 -11.63 14.13 31.28
N MET A 41 -12.09 15.37 31.06
CA MET A 41 -11.40 16.28 30.16
C MET A 41 -10.25 16.88 30.98
N GLY A 42 -8.99 16.52 30.69
CA GLY A 42 -7.87 17.09 31.45
C GLY A 42 -6.55 16.33 31.47
N GLU A 43 -6.35 15.27 30.68
CA GLU A 43 -4.99 14.77 30.44
C GLU A 43 -4.46 15.41 29.16
N ASN A 44 -3.31 16.11 29.27
CA ASN A 44 -2.56 16.64 28.13
C ASN A 44 -2.16 15.50 27.19
N LYS A 45 -3.06 15.13 26.27
CA LYS A 45 -2.76 14.19 25.18
C LYS A 45 -1.84 14.89 24.21
N VAL A 46 -0.55 14.61 24.29
CA VAL A 46 0.44 15.13 23.34
C VAL A 46 0.21 14.44 21.99
N LEU A 47 0.04 15.21 20.92
CA LEU A 47 0.06 14.68 19.56
C LEU A 47 1.51 14.57 19.09
N CYS A 48 1.91 13.38 18.66
CA CYS A 48 3.18 13.14 18.01
C CYS A 48 2.92 12.79 16.54
N VAL A 49 3.55 13.53 15.63
CA VAL A 49 3.48 13.26 14.18
C VAL A 49 4.84 12.75 13.74
N GLU A 50 4.83 11.58 13.10
CA GLU A 50 6.01 10.96 12.53
C GLU A 50 5.82 10.81 11.02
N VAL A 51 6.89 11.01 10.25
CA VAL A 51 6.83 10.93 8.78
C VAL A 51 7.71 9.80 8.26
N PHE A 52 7.22 9.11 7.24
CA PHE A 52 7.99 8.13 6.48
C PHE A 52 9.12 8.81 5.68
N PRO A 53 10.32 8.21 5.54
CA PRO A 53 10.76 6.89 6.03
C PRO A 53 11.33 6.89 7.46
N SER A 54 11.33 8.06 8.11
CA SER A 54 12.03 8.33 9.37
C SER A 54 11.28 7.87 10.62
N TRP A 55 10.02 7.43 10.49
CA TRP A 55 9.27 6.83 11.60
C TRP A 55 10.07 5.76 12.34
N THR A 56 10.01 5.82 13.67
CA THR A 56 10.68 4.85 14.52
C THR A 56 9.89 3.56 14.57
N THR A 57 10.57 2.43 14.34
CA THR A 57 10.04 1.09 14.60
C THR A 57 10.63 0.51 15.89
N SER A 58 11.13 1.36 16.78
CA SER A 58 11.51 0.98 18.16
C SER A 58 10.46 1.48 19.14
N ASP A 59 10.08 0.62 20.09
CA ASP A 59 9.05 0.90 21.10
C ASP A 59 9.30 2.27 21.76
N PRO A 60 8.34 3.22 21.77
CA PRO A 60 8.59 4.56 22.24
C PRO A 60 8.58 4.53 23.76
N LYS A 61 9.60 5.11 24.37
CA LYS A 61 9.67 5.26 25.84
C LYS A 61 8.93 6.52 26.26
N ASP A 62 7.62 6.55 26.03
CA ASP A 62 6.80 7.71 26.35
C ASP A 62 6.60 7.83 27.85
N THR A 63 7.02 8.96 28.41
CA THR A 63 6.80 9.30 29.82
C THR A 63 5.42 9.91 30.08
N VAL A 64 4.69 10.24 29.01
CA VAL A 64 3.34 10.82 29.01
C VAL A 64 2.47 10.16 27.95
N PHE A 65 1.16 10.13 28.15
CA PHE A 65 0.23 9.58 27.18
C PHE A 65 0.31 10.36 25.85
N THR A 66 0.85 9.70 24.82
CA THR A 66 1.12 10.29 23.51
C THR A 66 0.27 9.60 22.47
N ARG A 67 -0.45 10.38 21.65
CA ARG A 67 -1.17 9.86 20.48
C ARG A 67 -0.31 10.07 19.25
N ARG A 68 -0.04 8.99 18.50
CA ARG A 68 0.81 9.01 17.32
C ARG A 68 0.01 9.00 16.03
N VAL A 69 0.41 9.86 15.10
CA VAL A 69 -0.01 9.83 13.70
C VAL A 69 1.23 9.63 12.84
N TYR A 70 1.22 8.58 12.03
CA TYR A 70 2.30 8.24 11.12
C TYR A 70 1.89 8.61 9.70
N LEU A 71 2.52 9.63 9.12
CA LEU A 71 2.26 10.05 7.74
C LEU A 71 3.15 9.23 6.80
N TYR A 72 2.54 8.48 5.88
CA TYR A 72 3.24 7.60 4.97
C TYR A 72 3.55 8.27 3.62
N SER A 73 2.53 8.86 3.00
CA SER A 73 2.67 9.56 1.72
C SER A 73 1.65 10.69 1.59
N ALA A 74 1.97 11.69 0.76
CA ALA A 74 1.07 12.79 0.46
C ALA A 74 1.11 13.10 -1.04
N PHE A 75 -0.06 13.25 -1.67
CA PHE A 75 -0.17 13.55 -3.09
C PHE A 75 -1.25 14.59 -3.37
N VAL A 76 -1.00 15.47 -4.33
CA VAL A 76 -2.06 16.31 -4.89
C VAL A 76 -3.12 15.44 -5.55
N ALA A 77 -4.39 15.68 -5.24
CA ALA A 77 -5.51 14.94 -5.82
C ALA A 77 -5.74 15.37 -7.29
N LEU A 78 -5.18 14.62 -8.24
CA LEU A 78 -5.16 14.98 -9.66
C LEU A 78 -6.56 15.12 -10.30
N HIS A 79 -7.51 14.27 -9.86
CA HIS A 79 -8.84 14.14 -10.49
C HIS A 79 -9.98 14.78 -9.69
N ARG A 80 -9.64 15.41 -8.56
CA ARG A 80 -10.59 16.11 -7.68
C ARG A 80 -9.93 17.41 -7.25
N ALA A 81 -10.41 18.52 -7.77
CA ALA A 81 -10.03 19.84 -7.29
C ALA A 81 -11.23 20.50 -6.60
N PRO A 82 -11.02 21.26 -5.50
CA PRO A 82 -12.03 22.18 -4.98
C PRO A 82 -12.31 23.29 -6.00
N SER A 83 -13.36 24.08 -5.75
CA SER A 83 -13.63 25.31 -6.51
C SER A 83 -12.50 26.33 -6.42
N THR A 84 -11.74 26.32 -5.32
CA THR A 84 -10.59 27.20 -5.08
C THR A 84 -9.45 26.42 -4.44
N GLY A 85 -8.25 26.55 -5.02
CA GLY A 85 -7.04 25.89 -4.53
C GLY A 85 -6.90 24.44 -4.98
N SER A 86 -6.39 23.57 -4.12
CA SER A 86 -6.11 22.16 -4.43
C SER A 86 -6.26 21.27 -3.20
N TYR A 87 -6.56 19.99 -3.43
CA TYR A 87 -6.57 18.98 -2.37
C TYR A 87 -5.24 18.22 -2.32
N VAL A 88 -4.81 17.88 -1.12
CA VAL A 88 -3.74 16.91 -0.85
C VAL A 88 -4.34 15.74 -0.08
N ASP A 89 -4.21 14.54 -0.63
CA ASP A 89 -4.56 13.29 0.05
C ASP A 89 -3.31 12.77 0.77
N ILE A 90 -3.42 12.50 2.07
CA ILE A 90 -2.33 12.03 2.94
C ILE A 90 -2.69 10.65 3.45
N VAL A 91 -1.91 9.64 3.05
CA VAL A 91 -2.02 8.29 3.58
C VAL A 91 -1.34 8.25 4.94
N ALA A 92 -2.07 7.81 5.96
CA ALA A 92 -1.58 7.84 7.32
C ALA A 92 -2.04 6.64 8.14
N PHE A 93 -1.38 6.45 9.27
CA PHE A 93 -1.84 5.61 10.35
C PHE A 93 -1.99 6.40 11.63
N GLN A 94 -2.84 5.93 12.52
CA GLN A 94 -3.08 6.56 13.80
C GLN A 94 -3.24 5.54 14.91
N GLU A 95 -2.61 5.78 16.05
CA GLU A 95 -2.81 4.99 17.28
C GLU A 95 -4.06 5.41 18.06
N GLY A 96 -4.77 4.42 18.58
CA GLY A 96 -5.95 4.59 19.42
C GLY A 96 -7.16 5.13 18.67
N ASN A 97 -8.15 5.63 19.41
CA ASN A 97 -9.38 6.15 18.82
C ASN A 97 -9.11 7.30 17.85
N GLN A 98 -9.80 7.28 16.70
CA GLN A 98 -9.77 8.29 15.64
C GLN A 98 -9.67 9.72 16.19
N LEU A 99 -8.64 10.44 15.76
CA LEU A 99 -8.40 11.83 16.11
C LEU A 99 -9.24 12.70 15.18
N LEU A 100 -10.04 13.57 15.79
CA LEU A 100 -10.85 14.56 15.07
C LEU A 100 -10.28 15.95 15.31
N GLY A 101 -10.53 16.87 14.37
CA GLY A 101 -10.14 18.28 14.50
C GLY A 101 -8.67 18.57 14.19
N LEU A 102 -7.94 17.65 13.54
CA LEU A 102 -6.60 17.94 13.04
C LEU A 102 -6.68 19.01 11.93
N LYS A 103 -5.72 19.91 11.92
CA LYS A 103 -5.51 20.94 10.89
C LYS A 103 -4.38 20.53 9.98
N CYS A 104 -4.49 20.90 8.71
CA CYS A 104 -3.45 20.65 7.73
C CYS A 104 -2.48 21.82 7.67
N CYS A 105 -1.20 21.54 7.50
CA CYS A 105 -0.16 22.55 7.33
C CYS A 105 0.64 22.26 6.06
N ALA A 106 0.93 23.31 5.29
CA ALA A 106 1.78 23.24 4.11
C ALA A 106 2.97 24.17 4.26
N LYS A 107 4.16 23.65 3.98
CA LYS A 107 5.42 24.41 3.92
C LYS A 107 5.91 24.43 2.48
N ILE A 108 5.88 25.62 1.88
CA ILE A 108 6.34 25.86 0.51
C ILE A 108 7.75 26.47 0.58
N PRO A 109 8.70 26.03 -0.26
CA PRO A 109 10.04 26.62 -0.29
C PRO A 109 10.02 28.14 -0.42
N GLY A 110 10.73 28.83 0.48
CA GLY A 110 10.80 30.30 0.50
C GLY A 110 9.58 31.01 1.09
N GLN A 111 8.62 30.29 1.67
CA GLN A 111 7.43 30.86 2.32
C GLN A 111 7.32 30.39 3.77
N ALA A 112 6.65 31.18 4.61
CA ALA A 112 6.29 30.75 5.96
C ALA A 112 5.28 29.59 5.88
N PRO A 113 5.28 28.65 6.84
CA PRO A 113 4.27 27.60 6.91
C PRO A 113 2.86 28.18 6.89
N SER A 114 2.00 27.62 6.04
CA SER A 114 0.63 28.07 5.84
C SER A 114 -0.34 27.03 6.38
N LEU A 115 -1.36 27.50 7.10
CA LEU A 115 -2.44 26.66 7.59
C LEU A 115 -3.44 26.40 6.44
N GLY A 116 -3.74 25.13 6.21
CA GLY A 116 -4.82 24.70 5.34
C GLY A 116 -6.14 24.55 6.08
N GLY A 117 -7.11 23.93 5.42
CA GLY A 117 -8.38 23.54 6.03
C GLY A 117 -8.23 22.44 7.08
N GLU A 118 -9.36 22.01 7.62
CA GLU A 118 -9.41 20.82 8.49
C GLU A 118 -9.04 19.56 7.70
N ALA A 119 -8.32 18.65 8.37
CA ALA A 119 -8.02 17.33 7.83
C ALA A 119 -9.30 16.49 7.88
N ALA A 120 -9.99 16.39 6.74
CA ALA A 120 -11.15 15.53 6.60
C ALA A 120 -10.69 14.09 6.38
N ILE A 121 -11.43 13.12 6.93
CA ILE A 121 -11.18 11.70 6.62
C ILE A 121 -11.92 11.38 5.33
N ASP A 122 -11.16 11.16 4.25
CA ASP A 122 -11.73 10.89 2.92
C ASP A 122 -12.21 9.44 2.79
N PHE A 123 -11.61 8.52 3.54
CA PHE A 123 -11.95 7.10 3.52
C PHE A 123 -11.88 6.49 4.92
N PRO A 124 -12.85 5.62 5.31
CA PRO A 124 -12.99 5.18 6.70
C PRO A 124 -11.73 4.50 7.22
N ALA A 125 -11.44 4.83 8.47
CA ALA A 125 -10.40 4.23 9.27
C ALA A 125 -10.62 2.70 9.35
N MET A 126 -9.63 1.93 8.90
CA MET A 126 -9.66 0.47 9.05
C MET A 126 -8.85 0.09 10.28
N SER A 127 -9.51 -0.58 11.22
CA SER A 127 -8.87 -1.06 12.46
C SER A 127 -7.87 -2.17 12.13
N LEU A 128 -6.58 -1.88 12.27
CA LEU A 128 -5.52 -2.86 12.33
C LEU A 128 -5.54 -3.45 13.75
N LYS A 129 -6.13 -4.64 13.90
CA LYS A 129 -6.01 -5.40 15.14
C LYS A 129 -4.64 -6.07 15.16
N ASP A 130 -3.76 -5.54 15.99
CA ASP A 130 -2.40 -6.08 16.18
C ASP A 130 -2.42 -7.46 16.88
N ASP A 131 -3.47 -7.77 17.65
CA ASP A 131 -3.67 -9.08 18.28
C ASP A 131 -5.14 -9.22 18.78
N PRO A 132 -5.89 -10.31 18.48
CA PRO A 132 -7.19 -10.56 19.09
C PRO A 132 -7.18 -10.65 20.64
N ALA A 133 -6.02 -10.89 21.28
CA ALA A 133 -5.87 -10.91 22.73
C ALA A 133 -5.56 -9.53 23.36
N SER A 134 -5.10 -8.56 22.57
CA SER A 134 -4.76 -7.21 23.01
C SER A 134 -5.94 -6.27 22.80
N LYS A 135 -6.68 -5.96 23.87
CA LYS A 135 -7.88 -5.09 23.80
C LYS A 135 -7.58 -3.59 23.70
N ASP A 136 -6.33 -3.15 23.92
CA ASP A 136 -6.10 -1.75 24.34
C ASP A 136 -5.37 -0.83 23.36
N LEU A 137 -4.80 -1.30 22.25
CA LEU A 137 -4.25 -0.40 21.21
C LEU A 137 -4.59 -0.89 19.81
N SER A 138 -5.54 -0.22 19.17
CA SER A 138 -5.82 -0.35 17.75
C SER A 138 -5.02 0.70 16.99
N VAL A 139 -4.31 0.30 15.94
CA VAL A 139 -3.82 1.25 14.93
C VAL A 139 -4.87 1.32 13.83
N PHE A 140 -5.13 2.50 13.30
CA PHE A 140 -6.05 2.68 12.18
C PHE A 140 -5.29 3.17 10.97
N GLY A 141 -5.46 2.51 9.82
CA GLY A 141 -5.06 3.07 8.53
C GLY A 141 -6.16 3.97 7.99
N LEU A 142 -5.79 5.15 7.46
CA LEU A 142 -6.74 6.12 6.91
C LEU A 142 -6.11 7.02 5.84
N VAL A 143 -6.96 7.72 5.10
CA VAL A 143 -6.56 8.77 4.15
C VAL A 143 -7.18 10.09 4.60
N PHE A 144 -6.34 11.05 4.99
CA PHE A 144 -6.76 12.42 5.24
C PHE A 144 -6.80 13.20 3.93
N ARG A 145 -7.76 14.10 3.77
CA ARG A 145 -7.80 15.09 2.71
C ARG A 145 -7.69 16.49 3.29
N CYS A 146 -6.72 17.24 2.79
CA CYS A 146 -6.43 18.61 3.15
C CYS A 146 -6.76 19.53 1.98
N GLN A 147 -7.46 20.63 2.23
CA GLN A 147 -7.64 21.71 1.25
C GLN A 147 -6.66 22.85 1.52
N PHE A 148 -5.98 23.31 0.48
CA PHE A 148 -5.12 24.48 0.54
C PHE A 148 -5.51 25.49 -0.54
N PRO A 149 -5.44 26.80 -0.24
CA PRO A 149 -5.62 27.87 -1.24
C PRO A 149 -4.35 28.04 -2.11
N LEU A 150 -3.74 26.93 -2.50
CA LEU A 150 -2.51 26.86 -3.28
C LEU A 150 -2.75 26.06 -4.56
N THR A 151 -2.00 26.35 -5.60
CA THR A 151 -2.06 25.57 -6.84
C THR A 151 -1.42 24.19 -6.66
N ALA A 152 -1.81 23.23 -7.50
CA ALA A 152 -1.22 21.90 -7.55
C ALA A 152 0.31 21.93 -7.69
N THR A 153 0.84 22.84 -8.53
CA THR A 153 2.28 22.99 -8.75
C THR A 153 3.02 23.52 -7.53
N GLN A 154 2.43 24.51 -6.83
CA GLN A 154 3.01 25.02 -5.58
C GLN A 154 3.06 23.92 -4.51
N LEU A 155 1.94 23.20 -4.32
CA LEU A 155 1.88 22.09 -3.37
C LEU A 155 2.85 20.97 -3.72
N GLY A 156 2.94 20.60 -5.00
CA GLY A 156 3.86 19.56 -5.48
C GLY A 156 5.35 19.89 -5.33
N ALA A 157 5.70 21.15 -5.06
CA ALA A 157 7.05 21.58 -4.69
C ALA A 157 7.23 21.73 -3.17
N GLY A 158 6.18 21.51 -2.39
CA GLY A 158 6.12 21.72 -0.96
C GLY A 158 6.05 20.43 -0.15
N HIS A 159 5.82 20.62 1.15
CA HIS A 159 5.66 19.55 2.12
C HIS A 159 4.42 19.80 2.98
N VAL A 160 3.82 18.75 3.53
CA VAL A 160 2.63 18.84 4.37
C VAL A 160 2.77 18.09 5.67
N THR A 161 2.04 18.52 6.69
CA THR A 161 1.90 17.82 7.96
C THR A 161 0.51 18.04 8.57
N LEU A 162 0.23 17.37 9.68
CA LEU A 162 -0.97 17.54 10.49
C LEU A 162 -0.61 18.17 11.84
N SER A 163 -1.49 18.99 12.38
CA SER A 163 -1.33 19.64 13.68
C SER A 163 -2.66 19.77 14.41
N THR A 164 -2.65 20.04 15.71
CA THR A 164 -3.86 20.37 16.48
C THR A 164 -4.19 21.86 16.48
N THR A 165 -3.19 22.74 16.32
CA THR A 165 -3.36 24.19 16.49
C THR A 165 -2.66 24.99 15.40
N SER A 166 -1.33 25.15 15.50
CA SER A 166 -0.50 25.92 14.57
C SER A 166 0.47 25.03 13.80
N CYS A 167 1.00 25.55 12.69
CA CYS A 167 1.94 24.80 11.89
C CYS A 167 3.29 24.64 12.61
N PRO A 168 3.81 23.41 12.76
CA PRO A 168 5.10 23.18 13.42
C PRO A 168 6.23 23.90 12.69
N GLU A 169 7.22 24.38 13.43
CA GLU A 169 8.45 24.94 12.85
C GLU A 169 9.44 23.85 12.42
N ASP A 170 9.41 22.70 13.10
CA ASP A 170 10.31 21.57 12.86
C ASP A 170 10.05 20.93 11.48
N ASP A 171 11.03 21.00 10.59
CA ASP A 171 10.95 20.42 9.25
C ASP A 171 10.82 18.90 9.24
N ARG A 172 11.25 18.22 10.30
CA ARG A 172 11.25 16.75 10.37
C ARG A 172 9.87 16.13 10.42
N VAL A 173 8.84 16.92 10.71
CA VAL A 173 7.44 16.44 10.75
C VAL A 173 6.69 16.72 9.45
N TYR A 174 7.34 17.26 8.42
CA TYR A 174 6.73 17.54 7.12
C TYR A 174 7.09 16.47 6.09
N LEU A 175 6.06 15.97 5.40
CA LEU A 175 6.18 14.96 4.35
C LEU A 175 6.14 15.62 2.97
N PRO A 176 7.05 15.28 2.04
CA PRO A 176 7.02 15.84 0.69
C PRO A 176 5.71 15.47 -0.02
N VAL A 177 5.17 16.43 -0.77
CA VAL A 177 3.96 16.23 -1.56
C VAL A 177 4.33 15.83 -2.99
N GLY A 178 3.86 14.67 -3.41
CA GLY A 178 3.97 14.25 -4.81
C GLY A 178 2.92 14.90 -5.69
N LEU A 179 3.31 15.26 -6.91
CA LEU A 179 2.39 15.65 -7.98
C LEU A 179 2.38 14.54 -9.04
N PRO A 180 1.31 13.72 -9.13
CA PRO A 180 1.24 12.65 -10.12
C PRO A 180 1.35 13.20 -11.56
N VAL A 181 2.30 12.66 -12.33
CA VAL A 181 2.53 13.04 -13.73
C VAL A 181 1.54 12.31 -14.61
N LYS A 182 0.87 13.03 -15.53
CA LYS A 182 -0.04 12.40 -16.51
C LYS A 182 0.72 11.52 -17.50
N LYS A 183 0.21 10.31 -17.72
CA LYS A 183 0.77 9.24 -18.54
C LYS A 183 -0.31 8.68 -19.48
N PRO A 184 -0.72 9.47 -20.50
CA PRO A 184 -1.81 9.08 -21.38
C PRO A 184 -1.45 7.81 -22.16
N GLY A 185 -2.40 6.88 -22.23
CA GLY A 185 -2.27 5.58 -22.88
C GLY A 185 -1.38 4.57 -22.15
N GLU A 186 -0.82 4.90 -20.98
CA GLU A 186 0.01 3.98 -20.20
C GLU A 186 -0.83 3.14 -19.22
N LEU A 187 -0.38 1.90 -19.00
CA LEU A 187 -0.94 0.92 -18.07
C LEU A 187 0.04 0.70 -16.92
N ALA A 188 -0.40 1.00 -15.71
CA ALA A 188 0.33 0.66 -14.50
C ALA A 188 -0.28 -0.54 -13.74
N LEU A 189 0.50 -1.11 -12.84
CA LEU A 189 0.13 -2.24 -12.01
C LEU A 189 0.56 -1.96 -10.56
N CYS A 190 -0.37 -2.05 -9.62
CA CYS A 190 -0.09 -2.07 -8.18
C CYS A 190 0.04 -3.52 -7.70
N GLY A 191 1.26 -3.98 -7.46
CA GLY A 191 1.58 -5.35 -7.03
C GLY A 191 1.51 -5.58 -5.51
N LYS A 192 1.00 -4.58 -4.76
CA LYS A 192 0.85 -4.58 -3.30
C LYS A 192 2.16 -4.91 -2.56
N VAL A 193 2.09 -5.67 -1.46
CA VAL A 193 3.22 -5.97 -0.58
C VAL A 193 4.05 -7.12 -1.16
N ALA A 194 5.31 -6.85 -1.44
CA ALA A 194 6.31 -7.87 -1.68
C ALA A 194 6.93 -8.27 -0.33
N TYR A 195 6.69 -9.52 0.10
CA TYR A 195 7.16 -10.02 1.39
C TYR A 195 8.11 -11.22 1.23
N GLY A 196 9.33 -11.07 1.75
CA GLY A 196 10.50 -11.86 1.37
C GLY A 196 10.43 -13.38 1.49
N HIS A 197 9.67 -13.89 2.44
CA HIS A 197 9.57 -15.34 2.66
C HIS A 197 8.55 -16.03 1.75
N GLU A 198 7.74 -15.26 1.03
CA GLU A 198 6.63 -15.78 0.23
C GLU A 198 6.89 -15.68 -1.28
N LEU A 199 7.96 -15.01 -1.69
CA LEU A 199 8.31 -14.82 -3.10
C LEU A 199 9.36 -15.84 -3.56
N ASP A 200 8.98 -16.64 -4.56
CA ASP A 200 9.94 -17.45 -5.32
C ASP A 200 10.68 -16.56 -6.34
N PRO A 201 12.02 -16.47 -6.29
CA PRO A 201 12.77 -15.59 -7.18
C PRO A 201 12.57 -15.87 -8.68
N ARG A 202 12.42 -17.14 -9.09
CA ARG A 202 12.26 -17.49 -10.49
C ARG A 202 10.86 -17.11 -10.99
N ARG A 203 9.81 -17.44 -10.22
CA ARG A 203 8.43 -17.01 -10.53
C ARG A 203 8.28 -15.51 -10.57
N LEU A 204 8.97 -14.79 -9.69
CA LEU A 204 8.93 -13.34 -9.67
C LEU A 204 9.50 -12.74 -10.97
N VAL A 205 10.61 -13.28 -11.48
CA VAL A 205 11.16 -12.87 -12.78
C VAL A 205 10.21 -13.21 -13.93
N GLU A 206 9.64 -14.42 -13.93
CA GLU A 206 8.62 -14.82 -14.91
C GLU A 206 7.40 -13.91 -14.88
N TRP A 207 6.91 -13.54 -13.69
CA TRP A 207 5.78 -12.64 -13.53
C TRP A 207 6.10 -11.26 -14.11
N PHE A 208 7.24 -10.66 -13.78
CA PHE A 208 7.65 -9.37 -14.35
C PHE A 208 7.73 -9.39 -15.88
N GLU A 209 8.36 -10.41 -16.47
CA GLU A 209 8.45 -10.52 -17.94
C GLU A 209 7.08 -10.77 -18.57
N MET A 210 6.19 -11.52 -17.91
CA MET A 210 4.82 -11.71 -18.40
C MET A 210 4.02 -10.40 -18.37
N GLN A 211 4.10 -9.62 -17.28
CA GLN A 211 3.44 -8.31 -17.21
C GLN A 211 3.96 -7.36 -18.29
N ARG A 212 5.28 -7.31 -18.48
CA ARG A 212 5.92 -6.51 -19.53
C ARG A 212 5.47 -6.96 -20.93
N LEU A 213 5.40 -8.27 -21.17
CA LEU A 213 4.95 -8.83 -22.44
C LEU A 213 3.49 -8.46 -22.73
N LEU A 214 2.63 -8.45 -21.72
CA LEU A 214 1.23 -8.03 -21.84
C LEU A 214 1.04 -6.52 -22.07
N GLY A 215 2.13 -5.74 -21.98
CA GLY A 215 2.15 -4.30 -22.25
C GLY A 215 1.94 -3.42 -21.02
N VAL A 216 2.28 -3.92 -19.83
CA VAL A 216 2.38 -3.09 -18.62
C VAL A 216 3.60 -2.17 -18.74
N ASP A 217 3.38 -0.87 -18.55
CA ASP A 217 4.42 0.16 -18.67
C ASP A 217 5.11 0.41 -17.33
N LYS A 218 4.38 0.26 -16.21
CA LYS A 218 4.90 0.49 -14.87
C LYS A 218 4.32 -0.44 -13.82
N ILE A 219 5.15 -0.90 -12.91
CA ILE A 219 4.77 -1.72 -11.76
C ILE A 219 5.23 -1.01 -10.49
N LEU A 220 4.32 -0.86 -9.54
CA LEU A 220 4.57 -0.31 -8.21
C LEU A 220 4.38 -1.42 -7.17
N ILE A 221 5.38 -1.66 -6.34
CA ILE A 221 5.32 -2.64 -5.25
C ILE A 221 5.87 -2.06 -3.95
N TYR A 222 5.54 -2.69 -2.83
CA TYR A 222 5.97 -2.29 -1.50
C TYR A 222 6.92 -3.35 -0.93
N ASP A 223 8.22 -3.05 -0.93
CA ASP A 223 9.28 -3.91 -0.40
C ASP A 223 9.19 -3.94 1.13
N LEU A 224 8.74 -5.09 1.66
CA LEU A 224 8.70 -5.40 3.08
C LEU A 224 9.61 -6.60 3.36
N ASN A 225 10.75 -6.36 4.00
CA ASN A 225 11.64 -7.40 4.51
C ASN A 225 12.04 -8.48 3.48
N ASN A 226 12.34 -8.09 2.23
CA ASN A 226 12.75 -9.03 1.19
C ASN A 226 14.20 -9.55 1.36
N THR A 227 14.47 -10.71 0.75
CA THR A 227 15.82 -11.28 0.68
C THR A 227 16.71 -10.48 -0.28
N GLU A 228 18.03 -10.62 -0.15
CA GLU A 228 18.99 -9.97 -1.07
C GLU A 228 18.75 -10.39 -2.54
N THR A 229 18.42 -11.66 -2.78
CA THR A 229 18.07 -12.17 -4.11
C THR A 229 16.88 -11.44 -4.72
N VAL A 230 15.82 -11.24 -3.94
CA VAL A 230 14.62 -10.50 -4.39
C VAL A 230 14.95 -9.01 -4.63
N ARG A 231 15.76 -8.39 -3.76
CA ARG A 231 16.21 -6.99 -3.97
C ARG A 231 17.07 -6.82 -5.21
N LYS A 232 17.88 -7.81 -5.57
CA LYS A 232 18.63 -7.83 -6.83
C LYS A 232 17.69 -7.87 -8.04
N ILE A 233 16.63 -8.68 -7.98
CA ILE A 233 15.57 -8.69 -9.02
C ILE A 233 14.90 -7.32 -9.10
N PHE A 234 14.53 -6.72 -7.97
CA PHE A 234 13.91 -5.38 -7.96
C PHE A 234 14.84 -4.31 -8.54
N SER A 235 16.14 -4.38 -8.24
CA SER A 235 17.14 -3.46 -8.78
C SER A 235 17.22 -3.57 -10.30
N HIS A 236 17.28 -4.81 -10.83
CA HIS A 236 17.25 -5.05 -12.28
C HIS A 236 16.01 -4.44 -12.94
N TYR A 237 14.81 -4.71 -12.42
CA TYR A 237 13.59 -4.18 -13.03
C TYR A 237 13.39 -2.67 -12.83
N ARG A 238 13.96 -2.10 -11.77
CA ARG A 238 14.03 -0.64 -11.60
C ARG A 238 14.92 0.00 -12.67
N GLU A 239 16.06 -0.61 -12.98
CA GLU A 239 16.98 -0.13 -14.03
C GLU A 239 16.36 -0.21 -15.44
N THR A 240 15.53 -1.22 -15.71
CA THR A 240 14.77 -1.29 -16.97
C THR A 240 13.63 -0.26 -17.07
N GLY A 241 13.31 0.44 -15.98
CA GLY A 241 12.21 1.39 -15.88
C GLY A 241 10.85 0.76 -15.57
N LEU A 242 10.73 -0.58 -15.61
CA LEU A 242 9.46 -1.28 -15.39
C LEU A 242 8.97 -1.18 -13.94
N LEU A 243 9.87 -1.23 -12.95
CA LEU A 243 9.51 -1.34 -11.53
C LEU A 243 9.88 -0.08 -10.73
N ASP A 244 8.95 0.38 -9.90
CA ASP A 244 9.21 1.27 -8.77
C ASP A 244 8.99 0.48 -7.47
N PRO A 245 10.04 -0.05 -6.83
CA PRO A 245 9.92 -0.65 -5.51
C PRO A 245 9.95 0.46 -4.44
N LEU A 246 8.91 0.52 -3.62
CA LEU A 246 8.83 1.44 -2.49
C LEU A 246 9.18 0.74 -1.18
N PRO A 247 9.99 1.34 -0.31
CA PRO A 247 10.19 0.79 1.02
C PRO A 247 8.87 0.82 1.80
N TYR A 248 8.59 -0.25 2.54
CA TYR A 248 7.40 -0.36 3.38
C TYR A 248 7.78 -0.79 4.79
N LYS A 249 7.16 -0.17 5.78
CA LYS A 249 7.19 -0.66 7.18
C LYS A 249 5.76 -0.64 7.70
N LEU A 250 5.49 -1.50 8.67
CA LEU A 250 4.19 -1.57 9.31
C LEU A 250 4.26 -0.83 10.66
N PRO A 251 3.31 0.08 10.94
CA PRO A 251 3.16 0.65 12.27
C PRO A 251 2.44 -0.34 13.18
N GLY A 252 2.37 -0.03 14.47
CA GLY A 252 1.63 -0.85 15.44
C GLY A 252 2.47 -1.94 16.13
N ARG A 253 1.95 -2.44 17.25
CA ARG A 253 2.69 -3.22 18.27
C ARG A 253 2.73 -4.67 17.79
N ASN A 254 3.84 -5.38 17.89
CA ASN A 254 5.18 -4.93 18.30
C ASN A 254 5.86 -4.12 17.19
N TRP A 255 6.63 -3.09 17.54
CA TRP A 255 7.21 -2.22 16.52
C TRP A 255 8.18 -2.98 15.61
N GLY A 256 8.16 -2.66 14.31
CA GLY A 256 8.95 -3.39 13.31
C GLY A 256 8.38 -4.78 13.02
N ARG A 257 7.08 -5.00 13.31
CA ARG A 257 6.40 -6.25 12.97
C ARG A 257 6.48 -6.57 11.49
N VAL A 258 6.38 -7.85 11.22
CA VAL A 258 6.22 -8.42 9.88
C VAL A 258 4.75 -8.44 9.48
N LEU A 259 4.49 -8.81 8.22
CA LEU A 259 3.16 -8.95 7.67
C LEU A 259 2.31 -9.90 8.52
N ALA A 260 1.09 -9.48 8.87
CA ALA A 260 0.23 -10.26 9.73
C ALA A 260 -0.18 -11.61 9.08
N PRO A 261 -0.57 -12.61 9.89
CA PRO A 261 -1.08 -13.86 9.38
C PRO A 261 -2.30 -13.66 8.46
N LEU A 262 -2.51 -14.58 7.52
CA LEU A 262 -3.48 -14.44 6.42
C LEU A 262 -4.90 -14.02 6.87
N ASN A 263 -5.35 -14.45 8.06
CA ASN A 263 -6.68 -14.15 8.59
C ASN A 263 -6.90 -12.69 8.99
N ILE A 264 -5.83 -11.89 9.14
CA ILE A 264 -5.91 -10.44 9.45
C ILE A 264 -5.02 -9.59 8.52
N ARG A 265 -4.38 -10.21 7.52
CA ARG A 265 -3.44 -9.59 6.57
C ARG A 265 -4.05 -8.52 5.68
N SER A 266 -5.35 -8.60 5.39
CA SER A 266 -6.07 -7.62 4.56
C SER A 266 -5.84 -6.18 5.01
N HIS A 267 -5.60 -6.01 6.32
CA HIS A 267 -5.26 -4.76 6.97
C HIS A 267 -3.93 -4.16 6.48
N ASP A 268 -2.88 -4.98 6.48
CA ASP A 268 -1.51 -4.57 6.12
C ASP A 268 -1.34 -4.33 4.62
N GLU A 269 -2.18 -4.98 3.81
CA GLU A 269 -2.18 -4.88 2.34
C GLU A 269 -3.01 -3.70 1.81
N SER A 270 -3.92 -3.14 2.61
CA SER A 270 -4.81 -2.07 2.14
C SER A 270 -4.10 -0.72 1.97
N LEU A 271 -3.15 -0.39 2.84
CA LEU A 271 -2.39 0.87 2.68
C LEU A 271 -1.64 0.91 1.34
N PRO A 272 -0.86 -0.11 0.96
CA PRO A 272 -0.26 -0.23 -0.37
C PRO A 272 -1.22 0.09 -1.52
N ILE A 273 -2.46 -0.37 -1.42
CA ILE A 273 -3.51 -0.14 -2.42
C ILE A 273 -3.92 1.35 -2.44
N TRP A 274 -4.11 1.96 -1.27
CA TRP A 274 -4.46 3.38 -1.16
C TRP A 274 -3.35 4.30 -1.64
N ASP A 275 -2.10 4.03 -1.28
CA ASP A 275 -0.95 4.81 -1.73
C ASP A 275 -0.67 4.60 -3.23
N CYS A 276 -0.83 3.37 -3.74
CA CYS A 276 -0.74 3.09 -5.17
C CYS A 276 -1.70 3.94 -5.98
N ARG A 277 -2.96 4.05 -5.53
CA ARG A 277 -3.99 4.87 -6.19
C ARG A 277 -3.52 6.31 -6.38
N LEU A 278 -2.90 6.87 -5.35
CA LEU A 278 -2.42 8.25 -5.37
C LEU A 278 -1.21 8.42 -6.30
N ARG A 279 -0.22 7.53 -6.21
CA ARG A 279 1.00 7.57 -7.04
C ARG A 279 0.71 7.35 -8.52
N LEU A 280 -0.18 6.41 -8.81
CA LEU A 280 -0.53 6.00 -10.16
C LEU A 280 -1.73 6.77 -10.72
N ALA A 281 -2.15 7.86 -10.06
CA ALA A 281 -3.30 8.65 -10.50
C ALA A 281 -3.12 9.22 -11.91
N GLY A 282 -1.89 9.40 -12.38
CA GLY A 282 -1.62 9.93 -13.71
C GLY A 282 -1.82 8.98 -14.89
N TYR A 283 -1.99 7.68 -14.65
CA TYR A 283 -2.15 6.65 -15.70
C TYR A 283 -3.59 6.56 -16.17
N ASP A 284 -3.80 6.05 -17.39
CA ASP A 284 -5.15 5.82 -17.94
C ASP A 284 -5.76 4.52 -17.40
N TYR A 285 -4.93 3.51 -17.14
CA TYR A 285 -5.33 2.23 -16.57
C TYR A 285 -4.40 1.82 -15.44
N VAL A 286 -4.97 1.30 -14.35
CA VAL A 286 -4.20 0.70 -13.27
C VAL A 286 -4.81 -0.63 -12.88
N MET A 287 -3.99 -1.69 -12.87
CA MET A 287 -4.36 -3.01 -12.36
C MET A 287 -4.00 -3.14 -10.88
N GLY A 288 -4.82 -3.82 -10.10
CA GLY A 288 -4.51 -4.22 -8.73
C GLY A 288 -4.49 -5.73 -8.61
N ILE A 289 -3.34 -6.37 -8.86
CA ILE A 289 -3.18 -7.84 -8.85
C ILE A 289 -1.97 -8.25 -8.00
N ASP A 290 -1.95 -9.50 -7.57
CA ASP A 290 -0.87 -10.07 -6.76
C ASP A 290 0.29 -10.59 -7.65
N MET A 291 1.48 -10.81 -7.07
CA MET A 291 2.70 -11.23 -7.79
C MET A 291 2.71 -12.69 -8.27
N ASP A 292 1.57 -13.36 -8.16
CA ASP A 292 1.27 -14.71 -8.64
C ASP A 292 0.04 -14.74 -9.57
N GLU A 293 -0.46 -13.55 -9.96
CA GLU A 293 -1.65 -13.35 -10.77
C GLU A 293 -1.34 -12.71 -12.12
N VAL A 294 -1.99 -13.19 -13.19
CA VAL A 294 -1.91 -12.63 -14.54
C VAL A 294 -3.31 -12.45 -15.12
N ILE A 295 -3.73 -11.22 -15.42
CA ILE A 295 -4.97 -11.01 -16.19
C ILE A 295 -4.68 -11.40 -17.64
N LEU A 296 -5.39 -12.41 -18.14
CA LEU A 296 -5.16 -12.97 -19.47
C LEU A 296 -6.43 -12.89 -20.34
N PRO A 297 -6.45 -12.05 -21.40
CA PRO A 297 -7.50 -12.08 -22.40
C PRO A 297 -7.47 -13.39 -23.21
N ARG A 298 -8.65 -13.91 -23.57
CA ARG A 298 -8.77 -15.18 -24.31
C ARG A 298 -8.34 -15.09 -25.77
N ILE A 299 -8.45 -13.92 -26.38
CA ILE A 299 -8.12 -13.70 -27.79
C ILE A 299 -6.99 -12.67 -27.94
N ALA A 300 -7.10 -11.52 -27.28
CA ALA A 300 -6.08 -10.47 -27.36
C ALA A 300 -4.75 -10.89 -26.72
N THR A 301 -3.63 -10.40 -27.27
CA THR A 301 -2.28 -10.64 -26.76
C THR A 301 -1.74 -9.48 -25.92
N ARG A 302 -2.43 -8.34 -25.89
CA ARG A 302 -2.02 -7.13 -25.16
C ARG A 302 -3.19 -6.57 -24.36
N LEU A 303 -2.90 -6.06 -23.17
CA LEU A 303 -3.93 -5.61 -22.22
C LEU A 303 -4.52 -4.26 -22.58
N LYS A 304 -3.70 -3.29 -23.01
CA LYS A 304 -4.17 -1.92 -23.30
C LYS A 304 -5.27 -1.86 -24.37
N PRO A 305 -5.14 -2.48 -25.56
CA PRO A 305 -6.22 -2.48 -26.55
C PRO A 305 -7.48 -3.17 -26.03
N PHE A 306 -7.31 -4.29 -25.30
CA PHE A 306 -8.42 -5.02 -24.69
C PHE A 306 -9.16 -4.17 -23.66
N PHE A 307 -8.47 -3.52 -22.74
CA PHE A 307 -9.06 -2.63 -21.75
C PHE A 307 -9.76 -1.44 -22.39
N ASN A 308 -9.12 -0.80 -23.38
CA ASN A 308 -9.74 0.30 -24.12
C ASN A 308 -11.09 -0.13 -24.74
N GLU A 309 -11.13 -1.28 -25.41
CA GLU A 309 -12.37 -1.83 -25.96
C GLU A 309 -13.43 -2.09 -24.88
N GLN A 310 -13.06 -2.73 -23.77
CA GLN A 310 -14.03 -3.07 -22.72
C GLN A 310 -14.54 -1.82 -21.97
N PHE A 311 -13.70 -0.83 -21.69
CA PHE A 311 -14.14 0.42 -21.07
C PHE A 311 -15.00 1.27 -22.00
N GLN A 312 -14.79 1.21 -23.33
CA GLN A 312 -15.70 1.84 -24.30
C GLN A 312 -17.07 1.18 -24.30
N LYS A 313 -17.12 -0.17 -24.27
CA LYS A 313 -18.38 -0.94 -24.16
C LYS A 313 -19.12 -0.64 -22.86
N HIS A 314 -18.39 -0.44 -21.77
CA HIS A 314 -18.93 -0.12 -20.45
C HIS A 314 -18.70 1.34 -20.06
N GLY A 315 -19.08 2.27 -20.93
CA GLY A 315 -18.65 3.68 -20.93
C GLY A 315 -18.64 4.44 -19.60
N GLN A 316 -19.52 4.11 -18.65
CA GLN A 316 -19.61 4.79 -17.33
C GLN A 316 -18.83 4.10 -16.20
N THR A 317 -18.32 2.89 -16.40
CA THR A 317 -17.66 2.13 -15.32
C THR A 317 -16.30 2.73 -14.94
N ALA A 318 -16.00 2.70 -13.65
CA ALA A 318 -14.68 3.00 -13.10
C ALA A 318 -13.74 1.80 -13.19
N SER A 319 -14.28 0.57 -13.25
CA SER A 319 -13.46 -0.64 -13.21
C SER A 319 -14.08 -1.86 -13.88
N LEU A 320 -13.19 -2.77 -14.27
CA LEU A 320 -13.50 -4.08 -14.83
C LEU A 320 -12.89 -5.15 -13.92
N PHE A 321 -13.68 -6.18 -13.62
CA PHE A 321 -13.37 -7.27 -12.70
C PHE A 321 -13.29 -8.59 -13.43
N PHE A 322 -12.42 -9.47 -12.94
CA PHE A 322 -12.12 -10.75 -13.59
C PHE A 322 -12.25 -11.90 -12.59
N ASP A 323 -12.97 -12.94 -12.98
CA ASP A 323 -12.98 -14.20 -12.24
C ASP A 323 -11.61 -14.91 -12.36
N VAL A 324 -11.31 -15.73 -11.36
CA VAL A 324 -10.00 -16.35 -11.18
C VAL A 324 -10.03 -17.81 -11.59
N GLN A 325 -9.08 -18.21 -12.42
CA GLN A 325 -8.69 -19.60 -12.63
C GLN A 325 -7.46 -19.91 -11.79
N PHE A 326 -7.57 -20.87 -10.89
CA PHE A 326 -6.47 -21.28 -10.03
C PHE A 326 -5.68 -22.40 -10.68
N PHE A 327 -4.39 -22.17 -10.89
CA PHE A 327 -3.41 -23.15 -11.32
C PHE A 327 -2.76 -23.75 -10.07
N VAL A 328 -3.29 -24.90 -9.65
CA VAL A 328 -2.98 -25.53 -8.36
C VAL A 328 -1.69 -26.33 -8.46
N GLU A 329 -0.67 -25.92 -7.70
CA GLU A 329 0.67 -26.49 -7.77
C GLU A 329 0.72 -27.98 -7.37
N GLU A 330 -0.12 -28.41 -6.43
CA GLU A 330 -0.18 -29.78 -5.93
C GLU A 330 -0.65 -30.79 -6.99
N TRP A 331 -1.24 -30.33 -8.10
CA TRP A 331 -1.57 -31.21 -9.22
C TRP A 331 -0.35 -31.62 -10.06
N GLY A 332 0.79 -30.98 -9.82
CA GLY A 332 2.02 -31.20 -10.57
C GLY A 332 2.02 -30.50 -11.94
N PRO A 333 3.20 -30.35 -12.53
CA PRO A 333 3.33 -29.76 -13.86
C PRO A 333 2.77 -30.71 -14.93
N VAL A 334 2.08 -30.15 -15.92
CA VAL A 334 1.64 -30.87 -17.13
C VAL A 334 2.84 -31.15 -18.05
N ASN A 335 3.77 -30.20 -18.12
CA ASN A 335 5.03 -30.36 -18.85
C ASN A 335 6.21 -29.97 -17.96
N SER A 336 6.78 -30.94 -17.24
CA SER A 336 7.92 -30.73 -16.35
C SER A 336 9.21 -30.31 -17.07
N THR A 337 9.28 -30.45 -18.40
CA THR A 337 10.45 -30.05 -19.21
C THR A 337 10.35 -28.63 -19.75
N ALA A 338 9.20 -27.95 -19.57
CA ALA A 338 9.07 -26.57 -20.02
C ALA A 338 10.03 -25.65 -19.24
N PRO A 339 10.68 -24.68 -19.93
CA PRO A 339 11.76 -23.88 -19.33
C PRO A 339 11.28 -22.89 -18.26
N LEU A 340 9.98 -22.56 -18.25
CA LEU A 340 9.35 -21.59 -17.36
C LEU A 340 8.22 -22.23 -16.57
N ILE A 341 8.10 -21.89 -15.29
CA ILE A 341 7.09 -22.39 -14.37
C ILE A 341 5.68 -22.12 -14.90
N PHE A 342 5.40 -20.93 -15.42
CA PHE A 342 4.08 -20.58 -15.97
C PHE A 342 3.66 -21.46 -17.17
N LEU A 343 4.63 -22.10 -17.84
CA LEU A 343 4.41 -23.03 -18.96
C LEU A 343 4.41 -24.51 -18.52
N GLN A 344 4.86 -24.79 -17.29
CA GLN A 344 4.81 -26.13 -16.70
C GLN A 344 3.41 -26.44 -16.13
N TYR A 345 2.78 -25.47 -15.47
CA TYR A 345 1.49 -25.64 -14.80
C TYR A 345 0.33 -25.18 -15.70
N LEU A 346 -0.31 -26.12 -16.40
CA LEU A 346 -1.40 -25.84 -17.35
C LEU A 346 -2.78 -26.33 -16.88
N ASN A 347 -2.85 -27.07 -15.77
CA ASN A 347 -4.12 -27.50 -15.20
C ASN A 347 -4.66 -26.42 -14.27
N SER A 348 -5.90 -25.99 -14.49
CA SER A 348 -6.61 -24.99 -13.68
C SER A 348 -7.99 -25.46 -13.26
N THR A 349 -8.60 -24.72 -12.31
CA THR A 349 -10.03 -24.81 -12.03
C THR A 349 -10.84 -24.14 -13.13
N SER A 350 -12.15 -24.43 -13.21
CA SER A 350 -13.07 -23.48 -13.83
C SER A 350 -12.93 -22.09 -13.18
N PRO A 351 -13.15 -20.99 -13.92
CA PRO A 351 -13.14 -19.65 -13.35
C PRO A 351 -14.09 -19.54 -12.16
N ARG A 352 -13.67 -18.83 -11.11
CA ARG A 352 -14.45 -18.62 -9.88
C ARG A 352 -14.50 -17.16 -9.50
N ARG A 353 -15.63 -16.77 -8.91
CA ARG A 353 -15.81 -15.46 -8.27
C ARG A 353 -15.24 -15.45 -6.84
N GLU A 354 -14.01 -15.92 -6.71
CA GLU A 354 -13.23 -15.97 -5.48
C GLU A 354 -11.90 -15.28 -5.77
N CYS A 355 -11.40 -14.45 -4.85
CA CYS A 355 -10.13 -13.72 -5.00
C CYS A 355 -10.03 -12.79 -6.23
N PHE A 356 -11.14 -12.51 -6.92
CA PHE A 356 -11.20 -11.68 -8.13
C PHE A 356 -10.48 -10.34 -7.99
N LYS A 357 -9.83 -9.89 -9.05
CA LYS A 357 -9.16 -8.59 -9.10
C LYS A 357 -9.68 -7.74 -10.25
N TYR A 358 -9.07 -6.57 -10.42
CA TYR A 358 -9.59 -5.53 -11.30
C TYR A 358 -8.51 -4.74 -12.01
N VAL A 359 -8.95 -4.09 -13.09
CA VAL A 359 -8.35 -2.88 -13.65
C VAL A 359 -9.31 -1.72 -13.45
N TYR A 360 -8.80 -0.53 -13.17
CA TYR A 360 -9.61 0.67 -12.99
C TYR A 360 -9.04 1.87 -13.76
N ILE A 361 -9.90 2.86 -14.02
CA ILE A 361 -9.54 4.16 -14.57
C ILE A 361 -9.38 5.14 -13.41
N PRO A 362 -8.16 5.67 -13.13
CA PRO A 362 -7.94 6.55 -11.98
C PRO A 362 -8.83 7.79 -11.92
N SER A 363 -9.17 8.38 -13.07
CA SER A 363 -10.06 9.56 -13.14
C SER A 363 -11.51 9.29 -12.77
N ARG A 364 -11.91 8.02 -12.64
CA ARG A 364 -13.26 7.58 -12.29
C ARG A 364 -13.33 6.93 -10.90
N THR A 365 -12.19 6.75 -10.24
CA THR A 365 -12.07 5.96 -9.01
C THR A 365 -11.79 6.85 -7.81
N HIS A 366 -12.67 6.78 -6.81
CA HIS A 366 -12.51 7.44 -5.53
C HIS A 366 -11.55 6.68 -4.63
N GLN A 367 -11.79 5.40 -4.41
CA GLN A 367 -10.97 4.59 -3.52
C GLN A 367 -10.96 3.12 -3.90
N LEU A 368 -10.01 2.37 -3.35
CA LEU A 368 -9.76 0.98 -3.61
C LEU A 368 -9.63 0.15 -2.32
N GLN A 369 -9.99 -1.12 -2.44
CA GLN A 369 -9.59 -2.21 -1.55
C GLN A 369 -9.15 -3.40 -2.42
N THR A 370 -8.62 -4.46 -1.83
CA THR A 370 -8.15 -5.67 -2.53
C THR A 370 -9.17 -6.23 -3.52
N HIS A 371 -10.46 -6.19 -3.19
CA HIS A 371 -11.56 -6.73 -4.00
C HIS A 371 -12.70 -5.72 -4.24
N THR A 372 -12.46 -4.43 -4.04
CA THR A 372 -13.52 -3.41 -4.16
C THR A 372 -12.98 -2.14 -4.80
N VAL A 373 -13.76 -1.55 -5.70
CA VAL A 373 -13.51 -0.23 -6.28
C VAL A 373 -14.69 0.67 -5.94
N TYR A 374 -14.41 1.80 -5.29
CA TYR A 374 -15.37 2.86 -5.01
C TYR A 374 -15.24 3.91 -6.12
N SER A 375 -16.27 4.10 -6.92
CA SER A 375 -16.27 5.06 -8.02
C SER A 375 -16.57 6.47 -7.53
N TYR A 376 -16.16 7.47 -8.31
CA TYR A 376 -16.63 8.84 -8.13
C TYR A 376 -18.11 8.98 -8.53
N PRO A 377 -18.84 9.98 -7.98
CA PRO A 377 -20.20 10.27 -8.43
C PRO A 377 -20.28 10.44 -9.94
N GLY A 378 -21.31 9.84 -10.56
CA GLY A 378 -21.47 9.82 -12.02
C GLY A 378 -20.81 8.64 -12.74
N HIS A 379 -20.08 7.79 -12.01
CA HIS A 379 -19.51 6.55 -12.53
C HIS A 379 -20.05 5.32 -11.79
N SER A 380 -20.21 4.22 -12.52
CA SER A 380 -20.52 2.92 -11.89
C SER A 380 -19.24 2.27 -11.38
N GLY A 381 -19.36 1.47 -10.32
CA GLY A 381 -18.21 0.82 -9.68
C GLY A 381 -17.66 -0.35 -10.50
N MET A 382 -18.24 -1.53 -10.28
CA MET A 382 -17.68 -2.82 -10.65
C MET A 382 -18.45 -3.46 -11.80
N ILE A 383 -17.77 -3.77 -12.92
CA ILE A 383 -18.30 -4.62 -14.00
C ILE A 383 -17.50 -5.91 -14.05
N PHE A 384 -18.14 -7.04 -13.76
CA PHE A 384 -17.54 -8.36 -13.95
C PHE A 384 -17.62 -8.74 -15.42
N LEU A 385 -16.46 -9.00 -16.03
CA LEU A 385 -16.39 -9.43 -17.41
C LEU A 385 -16.70 -10.92 -17.56
N ASP A 386 -17.24 -11.29 -18.71
CA ASP A 386 -17.46 -12.68 -19.07
C ASP A 386 -16.13 -13.44 -19.14
N THR A 387 -16.09 -14.64 -18.59
CA THR A 387 -14.88 -15.48 -18.50
C THR A 387 -14.34 -15.93 -19.86
N ASN A 388 -15.16 -15.85 -20.93
CA ASN A 388 -14.75 -16.05 -22.31
C ASN A 388 -14.00 -14.84 -22.90
N LEU A 389 -14.01 -13.68 -22.24
CA LEU A 389 -13.25 -12.50 -22.64
C LEU A 389 -11.86 -12.49 -21.98
N ALA A 390 -11.81 -12.64 -20.66
CA ALA A 390 -10.58 -12.66 -19.88
C ALA A 390 -10.80 -13.29 -18.50
N THR A 391 -9.74 -13.85 -17.94
CA THR A 391 -9.70 -14.34 -16.55
C THR A 391 -8.35 -14.03 -15.92
N ILE A 392 -8.29 -14.05 -14.59
CA ILE A 392 -7.01 -14.04 -13.88
C ILE A 392 -6.49 -15.48 -13.80
N PHE A 393 -5.24 -15.68 -14.18
CA PHE A 393 -4.50 -16.90 -13.92
C PHE A 393 -3.77 -16.72 -12.60
N HIS A 394 -4.17 -17.48 -11.59
CA HIS A 394 -3.58 -17.42 -10.24
C HIS A 394 -2.80 -18.70 -9.97
N TYR A 395 -1.46 -18.61 -9.95
CA TYR A 395 -0.56 -19.74 -9.71
C TYR A 395 -0.26 -19.87 -8.23
N ARG A 396 -0.79 -20.91 -7.59
CA ARG A 396 -0.66 -21.05 -6.13
C ARG A 396 -0.78 -22.48 -5.63
N LYS A 397 -0.31 -22.67 -4.40
CA LYS A 397 -0.71 -23.79 -3.55
C LYS A 397 -2.20 -23.75 -3.23
N CYS A 398 -2.78 -24.92 -3.01
CA CYS A 398 -4.19 -25.08 -2.74
C CYS A 398 -4.67 -24.12 -1.63
N PRO A 399 -5.68 -23.27 -1.90
CA PRO A 399 -6.20 -22.33 -0.91
C PRO A 399 -6.69 -23.04 0.36
N GLN A 400 -6.35 -22.47 1.51
CA GLN A 400 -6.86 -22.93 2.80
C GLN A 400 -8.39 -22.81 2.84
N GLY A 401 -9.09 -23.91 3.14
CA GLY A 401 -10.56 -23.97 3.18
C GLY A 401 -11.21 -24.68 1.99
N TRP A 402 -10.47 -25.05 0.96
CA TRP A 402 -10.95 -25.98 -0.06
C TRP A 402 -11.05 -27.40 0.52
N LYS A 403 -12.27 -27.81 0.89
CA LYS A 403 -12.57 -29.12 1.50
C LYS A 403 -12.06 -30.32 0.69
N SER A 404 -11.85 -30.13 -0.61
CA SER A 404 -11.03 -31.02 -1.43
C SER A 404 -10.24 -30.18 -2.43
N CYS A 405 -8.91 -30.31 -2.43
CA CYS A 405 -8.03 -29.74 -3.47
C CYS A 405 -8.18 -30.47 -4.82
N ASN A 406 -9.31 -31.13 -5.05
CA ASN A 406 -9.63 -31.90 -6.25
C ASN A 406 -10.92 -31.39 -6.93
N PRO A 407 -11.11 -30.08 -7.17
CA PRO A 407 -12.12 -29.66 -8.12
C PRO A 407 -11.84 -30.23 -9.51
N PRO A 408 -12.86 -30.29 -10.41
CA PRO A 408 -12.65 -30.67 -11.80
C PRO A 408 -11.52 -29.84 -12.42
N ARG A 409 -10.59 -30.55 -13.08
CA ARG A 409 -9.41 -29.96 -13.71
C ARG A 409 -9.71 -29.65 -15.16
N ILE A 410 -9.31 -28.47 -15.62
CA ILE A 410 -9.33 -28.07 -17.01
C ILE A 410 -7.88 -27.83 -17.42
N THR A 411 -7.44 -28.41 -18.53
CA THR A 411 -6.14 -28.06 -19.11
C THR A 411 -6.32 -26.80 -19.95
N ASP A 412 -5.72 -25.70 -19.51
CA ASP A 412 -5.77 -24.41 -20.18
C ASP A 412 -4.41 -24.09 -20.83
N ASN A 413 -4.40 -24.09 -22.16
CA ASN A 413 -3.19 -23.85 -22.96
C ASN A 413 -3.02 -22.37 -23.35
N ASN A 414 -3.85 -21.44 -22.86
CA ASN A 414 -3.82 -20.03 -23.30
C ASN A 414 -2.49 -19.34 -23.01
N MET A 415 -1.76 -19.75 -21.97
CA MET A 415 -0.42 -19.21 -21.68
C MET A 415 0.61 -19.61 -22.74
N LEU A 416 0.43 -20.76 -23.41
CA LEU A 416 1.35 -21.24 -24.45
C LEU A 416 1.38 -20.34 -25.70
N ARG A 417 0.35 -19.51 -25.91
CA ARG A 417 0.32 -18.53 -27.02
C ARG A 417 1.46 -17.52 -26.95
N PHE A 418 2.06 -17.34 -25.78
CA PHE A 418 3.16 -16.40 -25.53
C PHE A 418 4.53 -17.06 -25.57
N HIS A 419 4.61 -18.39 -25.77
CA HIS A 419 5.83 -19.18 -25.64
C HIS A 419 7.05 -18.53 -26.34
N ASP A 420 6.90 -18.20 -27.63
CA ASP A 420 8.01 -17.77 -28.48
C ASP A 420 8.56 -16.39 -28.09
N GLU A 421 7.74 -15.51 -27.51
CA GLU A 421 8.19 -14.23 -26.97
C GLU A 421 8.63 -14.34 -25.51
N PHE A 422 7.93 -15.14 -24.70
CA PHE A 422 8.08 -15.18 -23.24
C PHE A 422 9.33 -15.94 -22.81
N VAL A 423 9.59 -17.11 -23.38
CA VAL A 423 10.74 -17.97 -23.03
C VAL A 423 12.08 -17.24 -23.18
N PRO A 424 12.44 -16.69 -24.36
CA PRO A 424 13.74 -16.03 -24.51
C PRO A 424 13.90 -14.81 -23.59
N ARG A 425 12.82 -14.05 -23.34
CA ARG A 425 12.83 -12.88 -22.44
C ARG A 425 13.08 -13.27 -21.00
N ALA A 426 12.28 -14.20 -20.47
CA ALA A 426 12.39 -14.67 -19.09
C ALA A 426 13.74 -15.33 -18.82
N LEU A 427 14.25 -16.16 -19.73
CA LEU A 427 15.58 -16.78 -19.58
C LEU A 427 16.71 -15.75 -19.60
N ALA A 428 16.62 -14.72 -20.46
CA ALA A 428 17.60 -13.64 -20.48
C ALA A 428 17.57 -12.82 -19.18
N ALA A 429 16.37 -12.51 -18.66
CA ALA A 429 16.20 -11.80 -17.40
C ALA A 429 16.73 -12.62 -16.22
N LEU A 430 16.40 -13.91 -16.13
CA LEU A 430 16.92 -14.84 -15.11
C LEU A 430 18.46 -14.85 -15.11
N LYS A 431 19.07 -15.00 -16.29
CA LYS A 431 20.53 -14.95 -16.44
C LYS A 431 21.12 -13.62 -15.94
N SER A 432 20.47 -12.49 -16.25
CA SER A 432 20.96 -11.16 -15.83
C SER A 432 20.94 -10.95 -14.31
N VAL A 433 19.98 -11.57 -13.62
CA VAL A 433 19.91 -11.54 -12.15
C VAL A 433 20.69 -12.68 -11.49
N GLY A 434 21.32 -13.56 -12.28
CA GLY A 434 22.14 -14.67 -11.81
C GLY A 434 21.34 -15.87 -11.29
N LEU A 435 20.17 -16.13 -11.89
CA LEU A 435 19.30 -17.26 -11.59
C LEU A 435 19.30 -18.32 -12.68
#